data_AF-A0A383D8D3-F1
#
_entry.id   AF-A0A383D8D3-F1
#
_cell.length_a   1.000
_cell.length_b   1.000
_cell.length_c   1.000
_cell.angle_alpha   90.00
_cell.angle_beta   90.00
_cell.angle_gamma   90.00
#
_symmetry.space_group_name_H-M   'P 1'
#
loop_
_entity.id
_entity.type
_entity.pdbx_description
1 polymer ?
#
loop_
_entity_poly.entity_id
_entity_poly.type
_entity_poly.pdbx_seq_one_letter_code
_entity_poly.pdbx_strand_id
1 'polypeptide(L)' 'MGDFIAFEKIENDQAYIGVMEIDGSNERMLIKGYKLENPAWTLDGRRILYNKIDESGVVKLFIVDLTGYNETNIIPGP' A
#
# COMPACT_ATOMS: atom_id res chain seq x y z
N MET A 1 -12.11 -3.73 13.60
CA MET A 1 -11.47 -2.65 12.82
C MET A 1 -10.60 -1.90 13.80
N GLY A 2 -9.28 -2.03 13.68
CA GLY A 2 -8.35 -1.46 14.67
C GLY A 2 -7.16 -2.33 15.04
N ASP A 3 -6.92 -3.44 14.35
CA ASP A 3 -5.79 -4.32 14.69
C ASP A 3 -4.50 -3.91 13.98
N PHE A 4 -4.61 -3.25 12.82
CA PHE A 4 -3.47 -2.89 11.98
C PHE A 4 -3.43 -1.40 11.62
N ILE A 5 -2.22 -0.86 11.56
CA ILE A 5 -1.85 0.42 10.95
C ILE A 5 -1.32 0.11 9.55
N ALA A 6 -1.74 0.89 8.55
CA ALA A 6 -1.12 0.89 7.22
C ALA A 6 -0.14 2.06 7.13
N PHE A 7 1.01 1.85 6.52
CA PHE A 7 2.05 2.87 6.42
C PHE A 7 2.81 2.79 5.10
N GLU A 8 3.45 3.90 4.78
CA GLU A 8 4.47 4.00 3.75
C GLU A 8 5.85 3.88 4.41
N LYS A 9 6.76 3.14 3.76
CA LYS A 9 8.16 3.04 4.18
C LYS A 9 9.06 3.18 2.98
N ILE A 10 10.18 3.90 3.17
CA ILE A 10 11.25 3.99 2.18
C ILE A 10 12.48 3.31 2.76
N GLU A 11 13.00 2.31 2.05
CA GLU A 11 14.19 1.56 2.45
C GLU A 11 14.99 1.14 1.21
N ASN A 12 16.30 1.40 1.22
CA ASN A 12 17.21 1.09 0.11
C ASN A 12 16.69 1.61 -1.25
N ASP A 13 16.33 2.90 -1.30
CA ASP A 13 15.79 3.60 -2.48
C ASP A 13 14.51 3.00 -3.07
N GLN A 14 13.74 2.29 -2.24
CA GLN A 14 12.47 1.70 -2.64
C GLN A 14 11.35 2.09 -1.69
N ALA A 15 10.18 2.41 -2.24
CA ALA A 15 8.94 2.58 -1.49
C ALA A 15 8.20 1.26 -1.27
N TYR A 16 7.56 1.17 -0.10
CA TYR A 16 6.74 0.04 0.32
C TYR A 16 5.42 0.54 0.90
N ILE A 17 4.35 -0.23 0.65
CA ILE A 17 3.14 -0.19 1.48
C ILE A 17 3.19 -1.39 2.42
N GLY A 18 3.12 -1.11 3.71
CA GLY A 18 3.16 -2.12 4.76
C GLY A 18 2.02 -1.99 5.74
N VAL A 19 1.88 -3.02 6.57
CA VAL A 19 0.99 -3.03 7.72
C VAL A 19 1.72 -3.53 8.96
N MET A 20 1.33 -3.04 10.13
CA MET A 20 1.82 -3.51 11.43
C MET A 20 0.68 -3.49 12.43
N GLU A 21 0.79 -4.22 13.52
CA GLU A 21 -0.19 -4.15 14.60
C GLU A 21 -0.17 -2.77 15.28
N ILE A 22 -1.26 -2.40 15.96
CA ILE A 22 -1.37 -1.08 16.62
C ILE A 22 -0.35 -0.86 17.73
N ASP A 23 0.22 -1.93 18.28
CA ASP A 23 1.32 -1.88 19.25
C ASP A 23 2.70 -1.73 18.58
N GLY A 24 2.74 -1.67 17.25
CA GLY A 24 3.94 -1.56 16.42
C GLY A 24 4.61 -2.90 16.09
N SER A 25 4.07 -4.02 16.55
CA SER A 25 4.59 -5.35 16.26
C SER A 25 4.16 -5.87 14.88
N ASN A 26 4.72 -7.01 14.46
CA ASN A 26 4.30 -7.73 13.26
C ASN A 26 4.27 -6.87 11.98
N GLU A 27 5.33 -6.09 11.76
CA GLU A 27 5.54 -5.34 10.53
C GLU A 27 5.61 -6.27 9.30
N ARG A 28 4.80 -5.99 8.28
CA ARG A 28 4.72 -6.76 7.04
C ARG A 28 4.70 -5.82 5.85
N MET A 29 5.66 -5.98 4.93
CA MET A 29 5.64 -5.31 3.63
C MET A 29 4.70 -6.06 2.69
N LEU A 30 3.69 -5.37 2.15
CA LEU A 30 2.70 -5.97 1.25
C LEU A 30 3.05 -5.72 -0.21
N ILE A 31 3.44 -4.49 -0.54
CA ILE A 31 3.76 -4.06 -1.91
C ILE A 31 5.09 -3.32 -1.92
N LYS A 32 5.81 -3.49 -3.03
CA LYS A 32 7.08 -2.83 -3.35
C LYS A 32 6.95 -2.09 -4.68
N GLY A 33 7.50 -0.88 -4.79
CA GLY A 33 7.41 -0.09 -6.02
C GLY A 33 8.24 1.19 -5.98
N TYR A 34 8.40 1.84 -7.14
CA TYR A 34 9.22 3.05 -7.27
C TYR A 34 8.77 4.14 -6.27
N LYS A 35 7.50 4.55 -6.36
CA LYS A 35 6.89 5.47 -5.43
C LYS A 35 5.46 5.04 -5.12
N LEU A 36 5.16 4.87 -3.84
CA LEU A 36 3.88 4.40 -3.32
C LEU A 36 3.44 5.36 -2.23
N GLU A 37 2.25 5.95 -2.34
CA GLU A 37 1.82 7.02 -1.44
C GLU A 37 0.38 6.83 -0.97
N ASN A 38 0.06 7.50 0.15
CA ASN A 38 -1.29 7.69 0.68
C ASN A 38 -2.08 6.38 0.88
N PRO A 39 -1.58 5.42 1.68
CA PRO A 39 -2.34 4.22 1.98
C PRO A 39 -3.63 4.55 2.75
N ALA A 40 -4.74 3.94 2.35
CA ALA A 40 -6.03 4.07 3.01
C ALA A 40 -6.75 2.73 3.12
N TRP A 41 -7.38 2.48 4.26
CA TRP A 41 -8.14 1.25 4.50
C TRP A 41 -9.49 1.26 3.79
N THR A 42 -9.91 0.10 3.28
CA THR A 42 -11.31 -0.10 2.91
C THR A 42 -12.21 -0.17 4.14
N LEU A 43 -13.51 0.12 3.97
CA LEU A 43 -14.51 0.10 5.06
C LEU A 43 -14.71 -1.27 5.70
N ASP A 44 -14.35 -2.36 5.01
CA ASP A 44 -14.36 -3.72 5.57
C ASP A 44 -13.04 -4.09 6.26
N GLY A 45 -12.02 -3.22 6.19
CA GLY A 45 -10.70 -3.41 6.80
C GLY A 45 -9.85 -4.52 6.17
N ARG A 46 -10.20 -5.01 4.97
CA ARG A 46 -9.52 -6.17 4.34
C ARG A 46 -8.50 -5.79 3.29
N ARG A 47 -8.56 -4.55 2.79
CA ARG A 47 -7.72 -4.11 1.68
C ARG A 47 -7.20 -2.70 1.92
N ILE A 48 -6.09 -2.40 1.26
CA ILE A 48 -5.44 -1.10 1.26
C ILE A 48 -5.49 -0.51 -0.14
N LEU A 49 -6.04 0.70 -0.23
CA LEU A 49 -5.96 1.57 -1.40
C LEU A 49 -4.68 2.40 -1.31
N TYR A 50 -3.98 2.61 -2.43
CA TYR A 50 -2.78 3.48 -2.47
C TYR A 50 -2.54 4.02 -3.89
N ASN A 51 -1.77 5.10 -3.97
CA ASN A 51 -1.28 5.63 -5.22
C ASN A 51 0.03 4.93 -5.61
N LYS A 52 0.13 4.48 -6.85
CA LYS A 52 1.37 3.98 -7.46
C LYS A 52 1.82 4.96 -8.54
N ILE A 53 3.01 5.49 -8.38
CA ILE A 53 3.60 6.48 -9.29
C ILE A 53 4.78 5.82 -9.98
N ASP A 54 4.78 5.81 -11.32
CA ASP A 54 5.91 5.30 -12.10
C ASP A 54 6.99 6.38 -12.32
N GLU A 55 8.11 5.97 -12.91
CA GLU A 55 9.26 6.86 -13.15
C GLU A 55 8.92 8.05 -14.07
N SER A 56 7.86 7.94 -14.88
CA SER A 56 7.37 9.02 -15.74
C SER A 56 6.43 9.99 -14.99
N GLY A 57 6.16 9.74 -13.71
CA GLY A 57 5.27 10.54 -12.87
C GLY A 57 3.78 10.25 -13.07
N VAL A 58 3.43 9.18 -13.79
CA VAL A 58 2.02 8.82 -13.98
C VAL A 58 1.50 8.19 -12.69
N VAL A 59 0.42 8.79 -12.16
CA VAL A 59 -0.25 8.32 -10.95
C VAL A 59 -1.37 7.35 -11.31
N LYS A 60 -1.38 6.19 -10.67
CA LYS A 60 -2.42 5.15 -10.82
C LYS A 60 -2.94 4.76 -9.44
N LEU A 61 -4.22 4.41 -9.37
CA LEU A 61 -4.85 4.00 -8.11
C LEU A 61 -4.92 2.49 -8.02
N PHE A 62 -4.34 1.93 -6.97
CA PHE A 62 -4.30 0.48 -6.75
C PHE A 62 -4.96 0.09 -5.44
N ILE A 63 -5.42 -1.16 -5.38
CA ILE A 63 -5.91 -1.80 -4.17
C ILE A 63 -5.25 -3.17 -4.00
N VAL A 64 -4.89 -3.54 -2.76
CA VAL A 64 -4.25 -4.82 -2.42
C VAL A 64 -4.88 -5.43 -1.17
N ASP A 65 -4.89 -6.75 -1.07
CA ASP A 65 -5.26 -7.50 0.13
C ASP A 65 -4.11 -7.51 1.18
N LEU A 66 -4.44 -7.74 2.45
CA LEU A 66 -3.47 -7.90 3.56
C LEU A 66 -2.51 -9.08 3.43
N THR A 67 -2.78 -9.99 2.50
CA THR A 67 -1.83 -11.03 2.12
C THR A 67 -0.70 -10.51 1.21
N GLY A 68 -0.81 -9.29 0.67
CA GLY A 68 0.08 -8.74 -0.35
C GLY A 68 -0.22 -9.24 -1.77
N TYR A 69 -1.19 -10.14 -1.93
CA TYR A 69 -1.66 -10.63 -3.23
C TYR A 69 -2.89 -9.86 -3.70
N ASN A 70 -3.34 -10.16 -4.93
CA ASN A 70 -4.52 -9.57 -5.56
C ASN A 70 -4.44 -8.04 -5.74
N GLU A 71 -3.23 -7.50 -5.98
CA GLU A 71 -3.05 -6.11 -6.40
C GLU A 71 -3.84 -5.85 -7.69
N THR A 72 -4.77 -4.90 -7.64
CA THR A 72 -5.65 -4.53 -8.75
C THR A 72 -5.58 -3.05 -9.01
N ASN A 73 -5.47 -2.66 -10.28
CA ASN A 73 -5.57 -1.27 -10.71
C ASN A 73 -7.05 -0.86 -10.80
N ILE A 74 -7.47 0.14 -10.01
CA ILE A 74 -8.83 0.67 -10.01
C ILE A 74 -9.00 1.78 -11.05
N ILE A 75 -7.98 2.64 -11.18
CA ILE A 75 -7.99 3.76 -12.13
C ILE A 75 -6.70 3.69 -12.95
N PRO A 76 -6.78 3.18 -14.19
CA PRO A 76 -5.68 3.28 -15.13
C PRO A 76 -5.26 4.74 -15.31
N GLY A 77 -3.96 4.97 -15.42
CA GLY A 77 -3.46 6.25 -15.89
C GLY A 77 -3.95 6.51 -17.32
N PRO A 78 -3.85 7.76 -17.80
CA PRO A 78 -4.13 8.10 -19.19
C PRO A 78 -3.34 7.23 -20.17
#